data_AF-A0A1G9SFR6-F1
#
_entry.id   AF-A0A1G9SFR6-F1
#
_cell.length_a   1.000
_cell.length_b   1.000
_cell.length_c   1.000
_cell.angle_alpha   90.00
_cell.angle_beta   90.00
_cell.angle_gamma   90.00
#
_symmetry.space_group_name_H-M   'P 1'
#
loop_
_entity.id
_entity.type
_entity.pdbx_description
1 polymer ?
#
loop_
_entity_poly.entity_id
_entity_poly.type
_entity_poly.pdbx_seq_one_letter_code
_entity_poly.pdbx_strand_id
1 'polypeptide(L)' 'MIAWIKPQSGTTALLKYDLPMTSEAFCLQLLQRTGVMFTPGSAMDMGGYLRIGYANNEGILRGGLRRVSAFLREHQAAAA' A
#
# COMPACT_ATOMS: atom_id res chain seq x y z
N MET A 1 0.93 -10.28 -2.95
CA MET A 1 -0.35 -9.95 -3.63
C MET A 1 -1.20 -9.12 -2.67
N ILE A 2 -1.95 -8.10 -3.13
CA ILE A 2 -2.78 -7.25 -2.25
C ILE A 2 -4.18 -7.84 -2.12
N ALA A 3 -4.72 -7.91 -0.90
CA ALA A 3 -6.10 -8.27 -0.63
C ALA A 3 -6.77 -7.21 0.26
N TRP A 4 -8.07 -7.01 0.12
CA TRP A 4 -8.84 -6.13 0.99
C TRP A 4 -10.29 -6.60 1.11
N ILE A 5 -10.98 -6.15 2.16
CA ILE A 5 -12.43 -6.22 2.26
C ILE A 5 -13.00 -4.88 1.79
N LYS A 6 -13.94 -4.90 0.85
CA LYS A 6 -14.47 -3.66 0.27
C LYS A 6 -15.13 -2.84 1.40
N PRO A 7 -14.67 -1.60 1.67
CA PRO A 7 -15.28 -0.77 2.69
C PRO A 7 -16.74 -0.46 2.30
N GLN A 8 -17.63 -0.53 3.28
CA GLN A 8 -19.06 -0.24 3.07
C GLN A 8 -19.33 1.26 3.01
N SER A 9 -18.46 2.06 3.63
CA SER A 9 -18.52 3.53 3.67
C SER A 9 -17.13 4.08 4.03
N GLY A 10 -16.98 5.40 4.00
CA GLY A 10 -15.77 6.13 4.35
C GLY A 10 -14.86 6.44 3.18
N THR A 11 -13.65 6.88 3.49
CA THR A 11 -12.67 7.41 2.53
C THR A 11 -11.35 6.63 2.52
N THR A 12 -11.28 5.56 3.31
CA THR A 12 -10.08 4.74 3.48
C THR A 12 -10.38 3.25 3.42
N ALA A 13 -9.37 2.44 3.14
CA ALA A 13 -9.42 0.99 3.19
C ALA A 13 -8.13 0.43 3.80
N LEU A 14 -8.23 -0.75 4.41
CA LEU A 14 -7.09 -1.54 4.85
C LEU A 14 -6.76 -2.61 3.81
N LEU A 15 -5.50 -2.61 3.39
CA LEU A 15 -4.93 -3.50 2.40
C LEU A 15 -4.02 -4.49 3.11
N LYS A 16 -4.30 -5.78 3.01
CA LYS A 16 -3.37 -6.83 3.38
C LYS A 16 -2.34 -6.99 2.26
N TYR A 17 -1.07 -7.03 2.60
CA TYR A 17 -0.01 -7.38 1.67
C TYR A 17 0.70 -8.66 2.12
N ASP A 18 1.34 -9.31 1.16
CA ASP A 18 2.04 -10.57 1.36
C ASP A 18 3.45 -10.41 0.82
N LEU A 19 4.33 -9.91 1.67
CA LEU A 19 5.77 -9.70 1.45
C LEU A 19 6.50 -9.90 2.78
N PRO A 20 7.74 -10.43 2.78
CA PRO A 20 8.53 -10.67 3.99
C PRO A 20 9.16 -9.36 4.53
N MET A 21 8.34 -8.35 4.80
CA MET A 21 8.76 -7.06 5.38
C MET A 21 7.69 -6.44 6.27
N THR A 22 8.10 -5.59 7.20
CA THR A 22 7.17 -4.85 8.08
C THR A 22 6.39 -3.79 7.30
N SER A 23 5.23 -3.38 7.83
CA SER A 23 4.38 -2.39 7.16
C SER A 23 5.03 -1.01 7.12
N GLU A 24 5.84 -0.70 8.14
CA GLU A 24 6.68 0.49 8.18
C GLU A 24 7.76 0.46 7.09
N ALA A 25 8.53 -0.63 6.99
CA ALA A 25 9.55 -0.79 5.96
C ALA A 25 8.95 -0.69 4.54
N PHE A 26 7.79 -1.32 4.32
CA PHE A 26 7.06 -1.22 3.07
C PHE A 26 6.73 0.25 2.73
N CYS A 27 6.11 0.99 3.67
CA CYS A 27 5.70 2.37 3.45
C CYS A 27 6.90 3.30 3.21
N LEU A 28 7.98 3.13 3.97
CA LEU A 28 9.20 3.94 3.81
C LEU A 28 9.85 3.70 2.45
N GLN A 29 10.03 2.44 2.04
CA GLN A 29 10.62 2.12 0.74
C GLN A 29 9.74 2.60 -0.42
N LEU A 30 8.42 2.41 -0.32
CA LEU A 30 7.49 2.91 -1.34
C LEU A 30 7.59 4.44 -1.48
N LEU A 31 7.59 5.16 -0.36
CA LEU A 31 7.69 6.62 -0.34
C LEU A 31 9.02 7.09 -0.94
N GLN A 32 10.14 6.54 -0.49
CA GLN A 32 11.47 6.92 -0.97
C GLN A 32 11.64 6.68 -2.47
N ARG A 33 11.14 5.55 -2.98
CA ARG A 33 11.35 5.16 -4.38
C ARG A 33 10.36 5.79 -5.35
N THR A 34 9.14 6.06 -4.90
CA THR A 34 8.04 6.43 -5.81
C THR A 34 7.33 7.74 -5.46
N GLY A 35 7.57 8.28 -4.27
CA GLY A 35 6.83 9.41 -3.71
C GLY A 35 5.39 9.07 -3.28
N VAL A 36 4.96 7.81 -3.35
CA VAL A 36 3.62 7.40 -2.90
C VAL A 36 3.63 7.13 -1.39
N MET A 37 2.69 7.72 -0.68
CA MET A 37 2.55 7.58 0.78
C MET A 37 1.31 6.74 1.13
N PHE A 38 1.50 5.67 1.90
CA PHE A 38 0.44 4.97 2.65
C PHE A 38 0.69 5.10 4.15
N THR A 39 -0.33 4.85 4.97
CA THR A 39 -0.13 4.71 6.42
C THR A 39 0.22 3.25 6.74
N PRO A 40 1.33 2.97 7.45
CA PRO A 40 1.66 1.61 7.85
C PRO A 40 0.62 1.07 8.83
N GLY A 41 0.28 -0.21 8.71
CA GLY A 41 -0.69 -0.87 9.59
C GLY A 41 -0.24 -0.96 11.05
N SER A 42 1.07 -0.88 11.33
CA SER A 42 1.61 -0.86 12.70
C SER A 42 1.09 0.31 13.53
N ALA A 43 0.73 1.43 12.90
CA ALA A 43 0.09 2.57 13.58
C ALA A 43 -1.33 2.28 14.11
N MET A 44 -1.88 1.11 13.78
CA MET A 44 -3.20 0.63 14.21
C MET A 44 -3.10 -0.80 14.77
N ASP A 45 -1.91 -1.24 15.20
CA ASP A 45 -1.62 -2.60 15.67
C ASP A 45 -1.95 -3.72 14.67
N MET A 46 -1.92 -3.40 13.37
CA MET A 46 -2.21 -4.32 12.26
C MET A 46 -0.98 -4.59 11.39
N GLY A 47 -0.03 -5.37 11.91
CA GLY A 47 1.11 -5.86 11.13
C GLY A 47 0.67 -6.61 9.87
N GLY A 48 1.36 -6.41 8.74
CA GLY A 48 0.98 -7.00 7.44
C GLY A 48 -0.14 -6.27 6.69
N TYR A 49 -0.59 -5.11 7.21
CA TYR A 49 -1.58 -4.25 6.56
C TYR A 49 -1.04 -2.84 6.27
N LEU A 50 -1.73 -2.16 5.34
CA LEU A 50 -1.48 -0.78 4.93
C LEU A 50 -2.83 -0.07 4.84
N ARG A 51 -2.93 1.19 5.24
CA ARG A 51 -4.13 2.00 5.00
C ARG A 51 -3.93 2.94 3.82
N ILE A 52 -4.85 2.85 2.87
CA ILE A 52 -4.96 3.74 1.71
C ILE A 52 -6.15 4.68 1.89
N GLY A 53 -5.96 5.96 1.56
CA GLY A 53 -7.05 6.91 1.36
C GLY A 53 -7.35 7.05 -0.14
N TYR A 54 -8.63 7.07 -0.51
CA TYR A 54 -9.08 7.14 -1.91
C TYR A 54 -10.05 8.29 -2.19
N ALA A 55 -10.27 9.19 -1.22
CA ALA A 55 -11.08 10.40 -1.39
C ALA A 55 -10.25 11.63 -1.81
N ASN A 56 -9.21 11.42 -2.62
CA ASN A 56 -8.37 12.45 -3.20
C ASN A 56 -8.62 12.57 -4.72
N ASN A 57 -7.87 13.45 -5.39
CA ASN A 57 -7.98 13.60 -6.84
C ASN A 57 -7.76 12.27 -7.57
N GLU A 58 -8.68 11.93 -8.48
CA GLU A 58 -8.67 10.66 -9.21
C GLU A 58 -7.37 10.44 -10.01
N GLY A 59 -6.84 11.49 -10.64
CA GLY A 59 -5.58 11.42 -11.39
C GLY A 59 -4.39 11.07 -10.51
N ILE A 60 -4.32 11.67 -9.32
CA ILE A 60 -3.30 11.35 -8.30
C ILE A 60 -3.46 9.91 -7.82
N LEU A 61 -4.69 9.48 -7.49
CA LEU A 61 -4.96 8.12 -7.04
C LEU A 61 -4.55 7.09 -8.09
N ARG A 62 -4.99 7.25 -9.34
CA ARG A 62 -4.61 6.35 -10.45
C ARG A 62 -3.10 6.34 -10.68
N GLY A 63 -2.45 7.51 -10.61
CA GLY A 63 -0.99 7.63 -10.73
C GLY A 63 -0.25 6.88 -9.62
N GLY A 64 -0.68 7.06 -8.37
CA GLY A 64 -0.11 6.37 -7.22
C GLY A 64 -0.28 4.85 -7.32
N LEU A 65 -1.49 4.37 -7.66
CA LEU A 65 -1.76 2.94 -7.82
C LEU A 65 -0.91 2.28 -8.91
N ARG A 66 -0.60 2.99 -10.01
CA ARG A 66 0.33 2.49 -11.03
C ARG A 66 1.75 2.31 -10.48
N ARG A 67 2.24 3.27 -9.72
CA ARG A 67 3.58 3.21 -9.09
C ARG A 67 3.65 2.09 -8.04
N VAL A 68 2.62 1.96 -7.21
CA VAL A 68 2.48 0.86 -6.24
C VAL A 68 2.48 -0.50 -6.97
N SER A 69 1.77 -0.61 -8.08
CA SER A 69 1.75 -1.85 -8.87
C SER A 69 3.13 -2.22 -9.44
N ALA A 70 3.92 -1.23 -9.87
CA ALA A 70 5.29 -1.45 -10.31
C ALA A 70 6.19 -1.90 -9.15
N PHE A 71 6.14 -1.18 -8.02
CA PHE A 71 6.87 -1.52 -6.80
C PHE A 71 6.59 -2.95 -6.33
N LEU A 72 5.33 -3.38 -6.34
CA LEU A 72 4.94 -4.74 -5.93
C LEU A 72 5.48 -5.82 -6.87
N ARG A 73 5.48 -5.58 -8.19
CA ARG A 73 6.02 -6.55 -9.17
C ARG A 73 7.51 -6.78 -9.00
N GLU A 74 8.28 -5.74 -8.71
CA GLU A 74 9.73 -5.85 -8.46
C GLU A 74 10.02 -6.74 -7.24
N HIS A 75 9.24 -6.58 -6.17
CA HIS A 75 9.40 -7.40 -4.95
C HIS A 75 8.91 -8.84 -5.13
N GLN A 76 8.03 -9.09 -6.10
CA GLN A 76 7.67 -10.46 -6.48
C GLN A 76 8.78 -11.13 -7.30
N ALA A 77 9.42 -10.40 -8.23
CA ALA A 77 10.51 -10.93 -9.04
C ALA A 77 11.79 -11.20 -8.21
N ALA A 78 12.02 -10.44 -7.14
CA ALA A 78 13.14 -10.66 -6.22
C ALA A 78 12.92 -11.80 -5.21
N ALA A 79 11.68 -12.29 -5.07
CA ALA A 79 11.31 -13.37 -4.16
C ALA A 79 11.12 -14.73 -4.88
N ALA A 80 11.33 -14.76 -6.20
CA ALA A 80 11.31 -15.95 -7.05
C ALA A 80 12.74 -16.33 -7.46
#